data_AF-A0A7X6X898-F1
#
_entry.id   AF-A0A7X6X898-F1
#
_cell.length_a   1.000
_cell.length_b   1.000
_cell.length_c   1.000
_cell.angle_alpha   90.00
_cell.angle_beta   90.00
_cell.angle_gamma   90.00
#
_symmetry.space_group_name_H-M   'P 1'
#
loop_
_entity.id
_entity.type
_entity.pdbx_description
1 polymer ?
#
loop_
_entity_poly.entity_id
_entity_poly.type
_entity_poly.pdbx_seq_one_letter_code
_entity_poly.pdbx_strand_id
1 'polypeptide(L)'
;MTESKQSLQNRAKFTMRAVQQDVCATACMMYEQESDIYYIDPGFQDHFFARYFYLEDPTQCKKIARGLWNRQPDSFRNLDALRMLYRISVEKVDICILYPYLDGIFKGKSDDEAFLRFLSYSFGDITYTLWNKPLIDKIMREGPVAVEKFDFGNDANHTKNIIIELICDVLDLPNNFVIGSMEDSIQSCDNAVAFYTGTHADIFFQGDPDQIPHKWIRAEKREIDELESGPATIRTKNGEPIYFGYAYTVEPQSLVDQPELKANFIELCKAAHLDAMFAKVRKYYENIVRNLRANEYN
;
A
#
# COMPACT_ATOMS: atom_id res chain seq x y z
N MET A 1 2.91 24.15 21.34
CA MET A 1 3.51 25.48 21.51
C MET A 1 2.70 26.46 20.67
N THR A 2 1.95 27.36 21.28
CA THR A 2 1.23 28.42 20.56
C THR A 2 2.19 29.57 20.31
N GLU A 3 2.72 29.66 19.10
CA GLU A 3 3.47 30.84 18.68
C GLU A 3 2.53 32.06 18.67
N SER A 4 2.97 33.12 19.35
CA SER A 4 2.27 34.41 19.37
C SER A 4 2.51 35.12 18.04
N LYS A 5 1.52 35.90 17.54
CA LYS A 5 1.68 36.79 16.36
C LYS A 5 2.95 37.64 16.40
N GLN A 6 3.48 37.88 17.60
CA GLN A 6 4.71 38.63 17.85
C GLN A 6 5.99 37.91 17.38
N SER A 7 5.99 36.59 17.14
CA SER A 7 7.17 35.83 16.67
C SER A 7 7.34 35.79 15.15
N LEU A 8 6.38 36.32 14.38
CA LEU A 8 6.38 36.23 12.92
C LEU A 8 7.24 37.34 12.26
N GLN A 9 8.14 36.95 11.35
CA GLN A 9 9.03 37.88 10.62
C GLN A 9 8.28 38.95 9.80
N ASN A 10 7.06 38.66 9.32
CA ASN A 10 6.25 39.56 8.48
C ASN A 10 4.96 40.04 9.16
N ARG A 11 5.03 40.40 10.45
CA ARG A 11 3.90 40.84 11.30
C ARG A 11 2.96 41.89 10.68
N ALA A 12 3.50 42.81 9.86
CA ALA A 12 2.74 43.89 9.25
C ALA A 12 1.81 43.42 8.12
N LYS A 13 2.09 42.26 7.52
CA LYS A 13 1.24 41.65 6.49
C LYS A 13 0.09 40.85 7.10
N PHE A 14 0.26 40.33 8.32
CA PHE A 14 -0.80 39.65 9.09
C PHE A 14 -1.76 40.65 9.75
N THR A 15 -2.44 41.47 8.95
CA THR A 15 -3.55 42.30 9.43
C THR A 15 -4.81 41.47 9.50
N MET A 16 -5.76 41.83 10.38
CA MET A 16 -7.05 41.12 10.43
C MET A 16 -7.78 41.17 9.09
N ARG A 17 -7.61 42.28 8.35
CA ARG A 17 -8.15 42.45 7.01
C ARG A 17 -7.49 41.52 5.97
N ALA A 18 -6.17 41.33 6.03
CA ALA A 18 -5.46 40.40 5.15
C ALA A 18 -5.80 38.95 5.47
N VAL A 19 -5.91 38.59 6.76
CA VAL A 19 -6.39 37.27 7.18
C VAL A 19 -7.85 37.07 6.77
N GLN A 20 -8.72 38.07 6.90
CA GLN A 20 -10.09 38.00 6.41
C GLN A 20 -10.14 37.90 4.87
N GLN A 21 -9.24 38.55 4.14
CA GLN A 21 -9.16 38.39 2.69
C GLN A 21 -8.64 37.00 2.30
N ASP A 22 -7.59 36.49 2.94
CA ASP A 22 -7.05 35.15 2.68
C ASP A 22 -8.07 34.07 3.09
N VAL A 23 -8.71 34.20 4.25
CA VAL A 23 -9.78 33.30 4.67
C VAL A 23 -11.00 33.48 3.78
N CYS A 24 -11.47 34.67 3.41
CA CYS A 24 -12.66 34.77 2.55
C CYS A 24 -12.39 34.48 1.05
N ALA A 25 -11.15 34.59 0.59
CA ALA A 25 -10.75 34.26 -0.78
C ALA A 25 -10.26 32.80 -0.92
N THR A 26 -9.87 32.14 0.18
CA THR A 26 -9.35 30.76 0.19
C THR A 26 -10.22 29.80 1.03
N ALA A 27 -11.04 30.28 1.98
CA ALA A 27 -12.09 29.52 2.67
C ALA A 27 -13.34 29.43 1.81
N CYS A 28 -13.28 28.45 0.94
CA CYS A 28 -14.40 27.96 0.19
C CYS A 28 -15.30 27.16 1.18
N MET A 29 -16.52 27.67 1.43
CA MET A 29 -17.61 27.00 2.15
C MET A 29 -18.74 26.73 1.13
N MET A 30 -19.25 25.50 1.03
CA MET A 30 -20.46 25.19 0.24
C MET A 30 -21.61 25.00 1.20
N TYR A 31 -22.58 25.88 1.11
CA TYR A 31 -23.92 25.71 1.66
C TYR A 31 -24.90 25.76 0.49
N GLU A 32 -25.87 24.85 0.47
CA GLU A 32 -27.00 24.95 -0.44
C GLU A 32 -28.09 25.76 0.27
N GLN A 33 -28.30 27.00 -0.16
CA GLN A 33 -29.55 27.71 0.04
C GLN A 33 -30.02 28.15 -1.34
N GLU A 34 -31.07 27.47 -1.82
CA GLU A 34 -31.86 27.84 -2.99
C GLU A 34 -31.03 28.28 -4.23
N SER A 35 -30.45 27.29 -4.93
CA SER A 35 -30.12 27.38 -6.38
C SER A 35 -28.74 27.92 -6.81
N ASP A 36 -27.63 27.62 -6.14
CA ASP A 36 -26.27 27.83 -6.71
C ASP A 36 -25.22 26.83 -6.19
N ILE A 37 -24.29 26.41 -7.06
CA ILE A 37 -23.16 25.51 -6.74
C ILE A 37 -21.98 26.35 -6.24
N TYR A 38 -21.54 26.11 -5.01
CA TYR A 38 -20.28 26.66 -4.49
C TYR A 38 -19.18 25.58 -4.57
N TYR A 39 -17.91 25.96 -4.36
CA TYR A 39 -16.78 25.05 -4.20
C TYR A 39 -16.36 25.10 -2.72
N ILE A 40 -16.04 23.97 -2.07
CA ILE A 40 -15.35 23.94 -0.76
C ILE A 40 -13.88 23.64 -1.04
N ASP A 41 -13.01 24.39 -0.39
CA ASP A 41 -11.58 24.18 -0.50
C ASP A 41 -11.30 22.89 0.29
N PRO A 42 -10.60 21.94 -0.31
CA PRO A 42 -10.36 20.63 0.30
C PRO A 42 -9.77 20.73 1.72
N GLY A 43 -8.93 21.74 1.98
CA GLY A 43 -8.35 21.94 3.30
C GLY A 43 -9.38 22.30 4.38
N PHE A 44 -10.48 22.96 4.01
CA PHE A 44 -11.60 23.22 4.94
C PHE A 44 -12.39 21.95 5.23
N GLN A 45 -12.58 21.08 4.24
CA GLN A 45 -13.22 19.77 4.46
C GLN A 45 -12.38 18.92 5.41
N ASP A 46 -11.07 18.88 5.19
CA ASP A 46 -10.12 18.16 6.06
C ASP A 46 -10.14 18.72 7.49
N HIS A 47 -10.20 20.05 7.62
CA HIS A 47 -10.30 20.72 8.91
C HIS A 47 -11.62 20.42 9.63
N PHE A 48 -12.76 20.49 8.95
CA PHE A 48 -14.05 20.17 9.56
C PHE A 48 -14.13 18.71 9.96
N PHE A 49 -13.60 17.79 9.15
CA PHE A 49 -13.47 16.38 9.51
C PHE A 49 -12.66 16.22 10.80
N ALA A 50 -11.44 16.78 10.84
CA ALA A 50 -10.56 16.65 11.98
C ALA A 50 -11.16 17.29 13.24
N ARG A 51 -11.82 18.45 13.09
CA ARG A 51 -12.49 19.13 14.19
C ARG A 51 -13.71 18.37 14.71
N TYR A 52 -14.52 17.82 13.82
CA TYR A 52 -15.69 17.00 14.16
C TYR A 52 -15.27 15.78 14.97
N PHE A 53 -14.33 14.98 14.45
CA PHE A 53 -13.79 13.81 15.17
C PHE A 53 -13.15 14.19 16.50
N TYR A 54 -12.44 15.31 16.58
CA TYR A 54 -11.83 15.77 17.83
C TYR A 54 -12.87 16.15 18.90
N LEU A 55 -14.02 16.70 18.52
CA LEU A 55 -15.08 17.11 19.46
C LEU A 55 -16.07 16.00 19.81
N GLU A 56 -16.21 14.97 18.98
CA GLU A 56 -17.15 13.87 19.17
C GLU A 56 -16.83 13.05 20.44
N ASP A 57 -17.84 12.41 21.07
CA ASP A 57 -17.54 11.55 22.20
C ASP A 57 -16.75 10.28 21.79
N PRO A 58 -15.93 9.67 22.68
CA PRO A 58 -15.09 8.53 22.32
C PRO A 58 -15.88 7.30 21.81
N THR A 59 -17.09 7.09 22.30
CA THR A 59 -17.91 5.93 21.90
C THR A 59 -18.40 6.10 20.47
N GLN A 60 -18.90 7.29 20.13
CA GLN A 60 -19.32 7.60 18.76
C GLN A 60 -18.12 7.69 17.83
N CYS A 61 -16.99 8.25 18.27
CA CYS A 61 -15.76 8.26 17.49
C CYS A 61 -15.33 6.83 17.10
N LYS A 62 -15.32 5.89 18.06
CA LYS A 62 -15.04 4.46 17.80
C LYS A 62 -16.03 3.84 16.81
N LYS A 63 -17.32 4.20 16.91
CA LYS A 63 -18.37 3.71 16.00
C LYS A 63 -18.16 4.21 14.57
N ILE A 64 -17.87 5.49 14.38
CA ILE A 64 -17.62 6.10 13.07
C ILE A 64 -16.32 5.54 12.48
N ALA A 65 -15.27 5.40 13.29
CA ALA A 65 -13.98 4.88 12.86
C ALA A 65 -14.05 3.45 12.31
N ARG A 66 -14.93 2.59 12.82
CA ARG A 66 -15.18 1.26 12.24
C ARG A 66 -15.64 1.32 10.78
N GLY A 67 -16.36 2.39 10.40
CA GLY A 67 -16.76 2.62 9.01
C GLY A 67 -15.57 2.86 8.06
N LEU A 68 -14.39 3.21 8.59
CA LEU A 68 -13.18 3.46 7.81
C LEU A 68 -12.43 2.17 7.44
N TRP A 69 -12.70 1.05 8.12
CA TRP A 69 -11.93 -0.20 7.95
C TRP A 69 -12.05 -0.83 6.56
N ASN A 70 -13.14 -0.54 5.86
CA ASN A 70 -13.42 -1.05 4.52
C ASN A 70 -13.26 0.03 3.43
N ARG A 71 -12.76 1.22 3.80
CA ARG A 71 -12.60 2.32 2.85
C ARG A 71 -11.21 2.24 2.23
N GLN A 72 -11.18 2.02 0.91
CA GLN A 72 -9.96 2.03 0.12
C GLN A 72 -9.26 3.40 0.21
N PRO A 73 -7.92 3.45 0.23
CA PRO A 73 -7.19 4.72 0.25
C PRO A 73 -7.65 5.69 -0.84
N ASP A 74 -7.86 5.20 -2.07
CA ASP A 74 -8.31 5.99 -3.23
C ASP A 74 -9.74 6.53 -3.13
N SER A 75 -10.54 6.02 -2.18
CA SER A 75 -11.86 6.60 -1.89
C SER A 75 -11.77 7.91 -1.12
N PHE A 76 -10.60 8.22 -0.55
CA PHE A 76 -10.24 9.52 -0.03
C PHE A 76 -9.40 10.26 -1.05
N ARG A 77 -9.51 11.59 -1.06
CA ARG A 77 -8.63 12.42 -1.89
C ARG A 77 -7.16 12.29 -1.46
N ASN A 78 -6.93 12.18 -0.16
CA ASN A 78 -5.61 12.04 0.50
C ASN A 78 -5.81 11.63 1.98
N LEU A 79 -4.70 11.44 2.70
CA LEU A 79 -4.67 11.20 4.14
C LEU A 79 -4.79 12.48 4.99
N ASP A 80 -4.95 13.66 4.40
CA ASP A 80 -4.64 14.92 5.08
C ASP A 80 -5.63 15.21 6.23
N ALA A 81 -6.90 14.86 6.09
CA ALA A 81 -7.89 14.96 7.17
C ALA A 81 -7.51 14.11 8.40
N LEU A 82 -7.09 12.87 8.18
CA LEU A 82 -6.67 11.95 9.25
C LEU A 82 -5.33 12.37 9.87
N ARG A 83 -4.38 12.83 9.05
CA ARG A 83 -3.12 13.42 9.51
C ARG A 83 -3.37 14.67 10.34
N MET A 84 -4.30 15.52 9.93
CA MET A 84 -4.68 16.71 10.68
C MET A 84 -5.29 16.32 12.03
N LEU A 85 -6.20 15.34 12.05
CA LEU A 85 -6.76 14.81 13.29
C LEU A 85 -5.67 14.24 14.22
N TYR A 86 -4.71 13.48 13.67
CA TYR A 86 -3.57 12.93 14.42
C TYR A 86 -2.71 14.04 15.02
N ARG A 87 -2.47 15.13 14.28
CA ARG A 87 -1.75 16.32 14.78
C ARG A 87 -2.53 17.07 15.87
N ILE A 88 -3.86 17.05 15.83
CA ILE A 88 -4.70 17.69 16.86
C ILE A 88 -4.69 16.86 18.16
N SER A 89 -4.90 15.54 18.06
CA SER A 89 -4.88 14.65 19.22
C SER A 89 -4.45 13.24 18.83
N VAL A 90 -3.17 12.96 19.05
CA VAL A 90 -2.57 11.63 18.88
C VAL A 90 -3.33 10.61 19.71
N GLU A 91 -3.57 10.90 21.00
CA GLU A 91 -4.23 9.98 21.93
C GLU A 91 -5.63 9.58 21.47
N LYS A 92 -6.40 10.53 20.95
CA LYS A 92 -7.75 10.25 20.47
C LYS A 92 -7.73 9.37 19.23
N VAL A 93 -6.83 9.63 18.29
CA VAL A 93 -6.67 8.79 17.09
C VAL A 93 -6.19 7.39 17.48
N ASP A 94 -5.19 7.30 18.34
CA ASP A 94 -4.65 6.04 18.83
C ASP A 94 -5.74 5.18 19.48
N ILE A 95 -6.55 5.75 20.37
CA ILE A 95 -7.52 4.99 21.16
C ILE A 95 -8.83 4.74 20.41
N CYS A 96 -9.32 5.73 19.66
CA CYS A 96 -10.64 5.64 19.03
C CYS A 96 -10.60 5.10 17.60
N ILE A 97 -9.47 5.21 16.90
CA ILE A 97 -9.35 4.84 15.49
C ILE A 97 -8.38 3.66 15.31
N LEU A 98 -7.12 3.80 15.74
CA LEU A 98 -6.08 2.81 15.46
C LEU A 98 -6.19 1.59 16.35
N TYR A 99 -6.37 1.77 17.66
CA TYR A 99 -6.46 0.67 18.62
C TYR A 99 -7.57 -0.32 18.27
N PRO A 100 -8.84 0.06 18.00
CA PRO A 100 -9.87 -0.92 17.68
C PRO A 100 -9.54 -1.78 16.45
N TYR A 101 -8.85 -1.20 15.46
CA TYR A 101 -8.40 -1.91 14.27
C TYR A 101 -7.27 -2.89 14.60
N LEU A 102 -6.25 -2.43 15.33
CA LEU A 102 -5.11 -3.24 15.75
C LEU A 102 -5.51 -4.32 16.78
N ASP A 103 -6.50 -4.06 17.63
CA ASP A 103 -7.03 -5.02 18.60
C ASP A 103 -7.64 -6.24 17.87
N GLY A 104 -8.26 -6.03 16.72
CA GLY A 104 -8.77 -7.12 15.85
C GLY A 104 -7.68 -8.00 15.23
N ILE A 105 -6.45 -7.48 15.13
CA ILE A 105 -5.29 -8.19 14.59
C ILE A 105 -4.57 -8.97 15.70
N PHE A 106 -4.30 -8.32 16.84
CA PHE A 106 -3.35 -8.85 17.83
C PHE A 106 -3.99 -9.52 19.05
N LYS A 107 -5.19 -9.11 19.48
CA LYS A 107 -5.70 -9.49 20.80
C LYS A 107 -6.03 -10.98 20.90
N GLY A 108 -5.39 -11.62 21.87
CA GLY A 108 -5.61 -13.04 22.19
C GLY A 108 -5.14 -13.99 21.09
N LYS A 109 -4.29 -13.51 20.16
CA LYS A 109 -3.79 -14.28 19.02
C LYS A 109 -2.34 -14.72 19.25
N SER A 110 -1.99 -15.89 18.73
CA SER A 110 -0.58 -16.30 18.65
C SER A 110 0.15 -15.42 17.63
N ASP A 111 1.49 -15.39 17.69
CA ASP A 111 2.30 -14.60 16.76
C ASP A 111 2.02 -14.96 15.30
N ASP A 112 1.95 -16.26 15.00
CA ASP A 112 1.60 -16.77 13.67
C ASP A 112 0.21 -16.35 13.20
N GLU A 113 -0.80 -16.48 14.07
CA GLU A 113 -2.18 -16.09 13.71
C GLU A 113 -2.27 -14.57 13.53
N ALA A 114 -1.62 -13.80 14.41
CA ALA A 114 -1.56 -12.35 14.34
C ALA A 114 -0.84 -11.88 13.07
N PHE A 115 0.20 -12.58 12.63
CA PHE A 115 0.92 -12.26 11.39
C PHE A 115 0.04 -12.44 10.16
N LEU A 116 -0.66 -13.57 10.02
CA LEU A 116 -1.59 -13.80 8.91
C LEU A 116 -2.77 -12.82 8.94
N ARG A 117 -3.29 -12.50 10.14
CA ARG A 117 -4.32 -11.47 10.31
C ARG A 117 -3.81 -10.09 9.92
N PHE A 118 -2.60 -9.73 10.31
CA PHE A 118 -1.96 -8.47 9.94
C PHE A 118 -1.92 -8.34 8.42
N LEU A 119 -1.42 -9.36 7.72
CA LEU A 119 -1.37 -9.37 6.25
C LEU A 119 -2.76 -9.22 5.62
N SER A 120 -3.74 -10.01 6.07
CA SER A 120 -5.13 -10.00 5.54
C SER A 120 -5.88 -8.69 5.82
N TYR A 121 -5.69 -8.09 6.99
CA TYR A 121 -6.35 -6.83 7.36
C TYR A 121 -5.68 -5.63 6.67
N SER A 122 -4.36 -5.68 6.54
CA SER A 122 -3.52 -4.59 6.04
C SER A 122 -3.45 -4.53 4.53
N PHE A 123 -3.41 -5.68 3.84
CA PHE A 123 -3.17 -5.76 2.40
C PHE A 123 -4.22 -6.58 1.65
N GLY A 124 -5.00 -7.41 2.37
CA GLY A 124 -6.03 -8.23 1.76
C GLY A 124 -5.45 -9.49 1.15
N ASP A 125 -5.84 -9.77 -0.08
CA ASP A 125 -5.25 -10.85 -0.86
C ASP A 125 -3.86 -10.43 -1.32
N ILE A 126 -2.90 -11.32 -1.18
CA ILE A 126 -1.50 -11.04 -1.49
C ILE A 126 -1.13 -11.76 -2.78
N THR A 127 -0.63 -10.99 -3.75
CA THR A 127 -0.05 -11.51 -4.98
C THR A 127 1.46 -11.67 -4.83
N TYR A 128 1.97 -12.84 -5.21
CA TYR A 128 3.41 -13.13 -5.29
C TYR A 128 3.78 -13.77 -6.61
N THR A 129 5.02 -13.56 -7.04
CA THR A 129 5.52 -14.10 -8.32
C THR A 129 6.69 -15.05 -8.11
N LEU A 130 6.63 -16.23 -8.72
CA LEU A 130 7.74 -17.17 -8.78
C LEU A 130 8.33 -17.21 -10.18
N TRP A 131 9.64 -17.05 -10.29
CA TRP A 131 10.38 -16.97 -11.55
C TRP A 131 11.24 -18.21 -11.76
N ASN A 132 11.31 -18.73 -12.99
CA ASN A 132 12.18 -19.85 -13.35
C ASN A 132 13.59 -19.33 -13.67
N LYS A 133 14.43 -19.23 -12.65
CA LYS A 133 15.77 -18.65 -12.80
C LYS A 133 16.65 -19.42 -13.77
N PRO A 134 16.76 -20.76 -13.72
CA PRO A 134 17.60 -21.49 -14.67
C PRO A 134 17.17 -21.30 -16.13
N LEU A 135 15.87 -21.21 -16.39
CA LEU A 135 15.34 -20.94 -17.72
C LEU A 135 15.68 -19.53 -18.20
N ILE A 136 15.49 -18.52 -17.34
CA ILE A 136 15.87 -17.13 -17.63
C ILE A 136 17.36 -17.04 -17.95
N ASP A 137 18.22 -17.58 -17.06
CA ASP A 137 19.67 -17.56 -17.21
C ASP A 137 20.13 -18.31 -18.47
N LYS A 138 19.43 -19.38 -18.85
CA LYS A 138 19.71 -20.12 -20.08
C LYS A 138 19.39 -19.28 -21.31
N ILE A 139 18.23 -18.63 -21.34
CA ILE A 139 17.81 -17.83 -22.49
C ILE A 139 18.70 -16.59 -22.65
N MET A 140 19.10 -15.96 -21.54
CA MET A 140 20.01 -14.81 -21.60
C MET A 140 21.41 -15.18 -22.13
N ARG A 141 21.91 -16.39 -21.82
CA ARG A 141 23.26 -16.84 -22.22
C ARG A 141 23.32 -17.53 -23.57
N GLU A 142 22.34 -18.38 -23.86
CA GLU A 142 22.33 -19.30 -25.01
C GLU A 142 21.24 -18.93 -26.02
N GLY A 143 20.51 -17.84 -25.78
CA GLY A 143 19.48 -17.36 -26.66
C GLY A 143 20.01 -17.00 -28.05
N PRO A 144 19.14 -16.99 -29.07
CA PRO A 144 19.52 -16.59 -30.43
C PRO A 144 19.88 -15.10 -30.52
N VAL A 145 19.51 -14.33 -29.50
CA VAL A 145 19.75 -12.90 -29.37
C VAL A 145 20.56 -12.69 -28.10
N ALA A 146 21.66 -11.94 -28.19
CA ALA A 146 22.42 -11.54 -27.00
C ALA A 146 21.58 -10.55 -26.19
N VAL A 147 21.24 -10.90 -24.96
CA VAL A 147 20.38 -10.12 -24.06
C VAL A 147 21.18 -9.70 -22.85
N GLU A 148 21.08 -8.42 -22.49
CA GLU A 148 21.81 -7.84 -21.36
C GLU A 148 21.05 -7.97 -20.04
N LYS A 149 19.72 -7.91 -20.11
CA LYS A 149 18.87 -7.86 -18.92
C LYS A 149 17.53 -8.56 -19.12
N PHE A 150 17.07 -9.23 -18.07
CA PHE A 150 15.68 -9.64 -17.91
C PHE A 150 14.95 -8.57 -17.10
N ASP A 151 13.99 -7.91 -17.74
CA ASP A 151 13.16 -6.86 -17.15
C ASP A 151 11.77 -7.41 -16.87
N PHE A 152 11.32 -7.26 -15.64
CA PHE A 152 10.05 -7.79 -15.17
C PHE A 152 9.33 -6.77 -14.30
N GLY A 153 8.05 -6.56 -14.59
CA GLY A 153 7.15 -5.87 -13.68
C GLY A 153 6.66 -6.85 -12.63
N ASN A 154 6.73 -6.46 -11.36
CA ASN A 154 6.04 -7.18 -10.29
C ASN A 154 4.83 -6.37 -9.86
N ASP A 155 3.73 -7.07 -9.57
CA ASP A 155 2.56 -6.45 -8.96
C ASP A 155 2.90 -6.02 -7.53
N ALA A 156 2.68 -4.75 -7.25
CA ALA A 156 2.76 -4.22 -5.90
C ALA A 156 1.48 -4.55 -5.13
N ASN A 157 1.65 -5.06 -3.93
CA ASN A 157 0.58 -5.24 -2.96
C ASN A 157 0.44 -3.93 -2.19
N HIS A 158 -0.72 -3.28 -2.31
CA HIS A 158 -1.00 -2.01 -1.66
C HIS A 158 -1.81 -2.21 -0.38
N THR A 159 -1.73 -1.23 0.53
CA THR A 159 -2.62 -1.16 1.69
C THR A 159 -4.09 -1.26 1.29
N LYS A 160 -4.83 -2.11 2.00
CA LYS A 160 -6.25 -2.41 1.78
C LYS A 160 -7.20 -1.28 2.18
N ASN A 161 -6.81 -0.45 3.15
CA ASN A 161 -7.70 0.57 3.68
C ASN A 161 -6.96 1.77 4.27
N ILE A 162 -7.70 2.85 4.50
CA ILE A 162 -7.15 4.12 4.98
C ILE A 162 -6.54 4.06 6.39
N ILE A 163 -6.96 3.11 7.24
CA ILE A 163 -6.43 2.99 8.61
C ILE A 163 -4.99 2.48 8.59
N ILE A 164 -4.73 1.41 7.83
CA ILE A 164 -3.35 0.92 7.68
C ILE A 164 -2.49 1.92 6.90
N GLU A 165 -3.05 2.64 5.92
CA GLU A 165 -2.34 3.72 5.22
C GLU A 165 -1.87 4.80 6.21
N LEU A 166 -2.73 5.20 7.16
CA LEU A 166 -2.37 6.11 8.25
C LEU A 166 -1.32 5.51 9.20
N ILE A 167 -1.42 4.23 9.55
CA ILE A 167 -0.42 3.55 10.40
C ILE A 167 0.94 3.54 9.70
N CYS A 168 0.98 3.26 8.39
CA CYS A 168 2.21 3.30 7.61
C CYS A 168 2.84 4.70 7.61
N ASP A 169 2.03 5.74 7.40
CA ASP A 169 2.47 7.14 7.43
C ASP A 169 3.03 7.55 8.80
N VAL A 170 2.32 7.23 9.90
CA VAL A 170 2.73 7.57 11.26
C VAL A 170 4.03 6.86 11.66
N LEU A 171 4.24 5.64 11.18
CA LEU A 171 5.39 4.81 11.53
C LEU A 171 6.55 4.87 10.51
N ASP A 172 6.42 5.71 9.48
CA ASP A 172 7.37 5.80 8.36
C ASP A 172 7.66 4.41 7.75
N LEU A 173 6.58 3.72 7.37
CA LEU A 173 6.60 2.41 6.74
C LEU A 173 6.15 2.50 5.29
N PRO A 174 6.68 1.63 4.40
CA PRO A 174 6.16 1.53 3.05
C PRO A 174 4.69 1.11 3.06
N ASN A 175 3.88 1.74 2.19
CA ASN A 175 2.47 1.40 2.00
C ASN A 175 2.22 0.39 0.87
N ASN A 176 3.29 -0.09 0.26
CA ASN A 176 3.23 -1.16 -0.71
C ASN A 176 4.47 -2.03 -0.62
N PHE A 177 4.35 -3.25 -1.13
CA PHE A 177 5.49 -4.16 -1.25
C PHE A 177 5.32 -5.09 -2.45
N VAL A 178 6.44 -5.65 -2.87
CA VAL A 178 6.50 -6.69 -3.88
C VAL A 178 7.09 -7.92 -3.22
N ILE A 179 6.45 -9.08 -3.42
CA ILE A 179 7.00 -10.37 -2.98
C ILE A 179 7.10 -11.35 -4.14
N GLY A 180 8.13 -12.18 -4.06
CA GLY A 180 8.42 -13.18 -5.08
C GLY A 180 9.78 -13.80 -4.86
N SER A 181 10.06 -14.83 -5.65
CA SER A 181 11.32 -15.57 -5.56
C SER A 181 11.77 -16.06 -6.93
N MET A 182 13.06 -16.35 -7.01
CA MET A 182 13.74 -16.89 -8.18
C MET A 182 14.05 -18.36 -7.90
N GLU A 183 13.22 -19.24 -8.46
CA GLU A 183 13.19 -20.67 -8.17
C GLU A 183 13.99 -21.47 -9.19
N ASP A 184 14.51 -22.62 -8.76
CA ASP A 184 15.20 -23.59 -9.64
C ASP A 184 14.24 -24.28 -10.61
N SER A 185 12.98 -24.44 -10.20
CA SER A 185 11.91 -24.95 -11.05
C SER A 185 10.57 -24.42 -10.57
N ILE A 186 9.70 -24.09 -11.53
CA ILE A 186 8.32 -23.74 -11.27
C ILE A 186 7.42 -24.66 -12.10
N GLN A 187 6.29 -25.05 -11.52
CA GLN A 187 5.20 -25.67 -12.25
C GLN A 187 3.96 -24.79 -12.09
N SER A 188 3.15 -24.70 -13.15
CA SER A 188 1.82 -24.13 -13.00
C SER A 188 1.06 -24.98 -11.98
N CYS A 189 0.58 -24.37 -10.91
CA CYS A 189 -0.30 -25.00 -9.93
C CYS A 189 -1.72 -24.44 -10.11
N ASP A 190 -2.72 -25.15 -9.60
CA ASP A 190 -4.15 -24.79 -9.77
C ASP A 190 -4.53 -23.40 -9.24
N ASN A 191 -3.69 -22.80 -8.39
CA ASN A 191 -3.89 -21.49 -7.78
C ASN A 191 -3.09 -20.36 -8.46
N ALA A 192 -2.37 -20.64 -9.55
CA ALA A 192 -1.83 -19.58 -10.37
C ALA A 192 -3.00 -18.74 -10.91
N VAL A 193 -2.81 -17.43 -11.02
CA VAL A 193 -3.81 -16.50 -11.58
C VAL A 193 -3.32 -15.86 -12.87
N ALA A 194 -2.01 -15.85 -13.08
CA ALA A 194 -1.36 -15.30 -14.25
C ALA A 194 -0.04 -16.03 -14.54
N PHE A 195 0.42 -15.91 -15.77
CA PHE A 195 1.74 -16.34 -16.20
C PHE A 195 2.50 -15.20 -16.85
N TYR A 196 3.82 -15.32 -16.91
CA TYR A 196 4.70 -14.35 -17.55
C TYR A 196 5.33 -14.95 -18.80
N THR A 197 5.03 -14.35 -19.95
CA THR A 197 5.80 -14.58 -21.18
C THR A 197 6.72 -13.40 -21.43
N GLY A 198 7.55 -13.43 -22.47
CA GLY A 198 8.47 -12.32 -22.72
C GLY A 198 8.69 -12.06 -24.19
N THR A 199 9.08 -10.82 -24.49
CA THR A 199 9.45 -10.35 -25.82
C THR A 199 10.86 -9.74 -25.77
N HIS A 200 11.57 -9.78 -26.90
CA HIS A 200 12.83 -9.03 -27.01
C HIS A 200 12.50 -7.56 -27.28
N ALA A 201 13.08 -6.66 -26.49
CA ALA A 201 12.90 -5.22 -26.63
C ALA A 201 14.25 -4.52 -26.82
N ASP A 202 14.26 -3.50 -27.67
CA ASP A 202 15.37 -2.55 -27.80
C ASP A 202 15.11 -1.37 -26.86
N ILE A 203 16.00 -1.16 -25.90
CA ILE A 203 15.92 -0.10 -24.90
C ILE A 203 16.95 0.97 -25.23
N PHE A 204 16.51 2.22 -25.26
CA PHE A 204 17.35 3.39 -25.50
C PHE A 204 17.42 4.22 -24.22
N PHE A 205 18.62 4.50 -23.72
CA PHE A 205 18.79 5.32 -22.53
C PHE A 205 18.78 6.80 -22.87
N GLN A 206 18.03 7.58 -22.09
CA GLN A 206 17.98 9.02 -22.25
C GLN A 206 19.33 9.65 -21.90
N GLY A 207 19.93 10.34 -22.87
CA GLY A 207 21.24 10.98 -22.71
C GLY A 207 22.41 10.18 -23.28
N ASP A 208 22.17 9.01 -23.89
CA ASP A 208 23.16 8.34 -24.72
C ASP A 208 23.25 9.04 -26.10
N PRO A 209 24.37 9.72 -26.42
CA PRO A 209 24.54 10.42 -27.69
C PRO A 209 24.58 9.46 -28.89
N ASP A 210 24.98 8.21 -28.68
CA ASP A 210 25.13 7.22 -29.75
C ASP A 210 23.85 6.40 -29.99
N GLN A 211 22.82 6.59 -29.13
CA GLN A 211 21.54 5.88 -29.15
C GLN A 211 21.71 4.37 -29.34
N ILE A 212 22.64 3.77 -28.60
CA ILE A 212 22.96 2.35 -28.75
C ILE A 212 21.77 1.55 -28.19
N PRO A 213 21.14 0.66 -28.99
CA PRO A 213 20.04 -0.14 -28.49
C PRO A 213 20.57 -1.22 -27.55
N HIS A 214 20.06 -1.23 -26.32
CA HIS A 214 20.30 -2.29 -25.35
C HIS A 214 19.23 -3.36 -25.45
N LYS A 215 19.64 -4.61 -25.64
CA LYS A 215 18.70 -5.70 -25.91
C LYS A 215 18.25 -6.37 -24.62
N TRP A 216 16.98 -6.21 -24.28
CA TRP A 216 16.40 -6.75 -23.04
C TRP A 216 15.32 -7.79 -23.35
N ILE A 217 15.07 -8.71 -22.43
CA ILE A 217 13.83 -9.49 -22.41
C ILE A 217 12.86 -8.74 -21.50
N ARG A 218 11.70 -8.37 -22.02
CA ARG A 218 10.63 -7.75 -21.24
C ARG A 218 9.57 -8.79 -20.94
N ALA A 219 9.41 -9.13 -19.65
CA ALA A 219 8.37 -10.03 -19.19
C ALA A 219 7.03 -9.30 -19.13
N GLU A 220 6.00 -9.93 -19.69
CA GLU A 220 4.62 -9.45 -19.71
C GLU A 220 3.72 -10.43 -18.97
N LYS A 221 2.96 -9.89 -18.01
CA LYS A 221 1.93 -10.64 -17.29
C LYS A 221 0.73 -10.87 -18.20
N ARG A 222 0.18 -12.08 -18.16
CA ARG A 222 -1.04 -12.52 -18.84
C ARG A 222 -1.89 -13.30 -17.86
N GLU A 223 -3.18 -13.02 -17.80
CA GLU A 223 -4.11 -13.83 -17.01
C GLU A 223 -4.23 -15.24 -17.62
N ILE A 224 -4.47 -16.26 -16.78
CA ILE A 224 -4.55 -17.66 -17.25
C ILE A 224 -5.67 -17.87 -18.27
N ASP A 225 -6.74 -17.07 -18.20
CA ASP A 225 -7.89 -17.16 -19.09
C ASP A 225 -7.67 -16.44 -20.44
N GLU A 226 -6.53 -15.76 -20.64
CA GLU A 226 -6.18 -15.15 -21.92
C GLU A 226 -5.64 -16.17 -22.94
N LEU A 227 -6.04 -16.04 -24.21
CA LEU A 227 -5.52 -16.87 -25.31
C LEU A 227 -3.99 -16.77 -25.42
N GLU A 228 -3.32 -17.91 -25.65
CA GLU A 228 -1.86 -17.99 -25.74
C GLU A 228 -1.27 -17.00 -26.77
N SER A 229 -0.55 -16.01 -26.25
CA SER A 229 0.60 -15.28 -26.80
C SER A 229 0.56 -14.76 -28.26
N GLY A 230 0.71 -13.44 -28.41
CA GLY A 230 0.93 -12.78 -29.70
C GLY A 230 2.24 -13.22 -30.40
N PRO A 231 2.41 -12.89 -31.70
CA PRO A 231 3.51 -13.38 -32.53
C PRO A 231 4.92 -12.94 -32.08
N ALA A 232 5.04 -11.91 -31.25
CA ALA A 232 6.33 -11.39 -30.76
C ALA A 232 6.91 -12.16 -29.55
N THR A 233 6.17 -13.14 -29.03
CA THR A 233 6.53 -13.89 -27.82
C THR A 233 7.72 -14.82 -28.07
N ILE A 234 8.65 -14.88 -27.11
CA ILE A 234 9.76 -15.83 -27.14
C ILE A 234 9.20 -17.25 -27.04
N ARG A 235 9.60 -18.10 -27.99
CA ARG A 235 9.10 -19.47 -28.15
C ARG A 235 10.24 -20.49 -28.08
N THR A 236 9.89 -21.71 -27.69
CA THR A 236 10.77 -22.88 -27.77
C THR A 236 11.05 -23.23 -29.23
N LYS A 237 11.99 -24.15 -29.46
CA LYS A 237 12.26 -24.68 -30.81
C LYS A 237 11.05 -25.36 -31.46
N ASN A 238 10.08 -25.80 -30.64
CA ASN A 238 8.85 -26.45 -31.10
C ASN A 238 7.73 -25.44 -31.38
N GLY A 239 7.97 -24.14 -31.18
CA GLY A 239 6.98 -23.07 -31.40
C GLY A 239 6.08 -22.77 -30.20
N GLU A 240 6.25 -23.47 -29.07
CA GLU A 240 5.48 -23.22 -27.84
C GLU A 240 5.97 -21.96 -27.13
N PRO A 241 5.10 -21.14 -26.52
CA PRO A 241 5.53 -19.97 -25.75
C PRO A 241 6.38 -20.38 -24.54
N ILE A 242 7.39 -19.58 -24.22
CA ILE A 242 8.19 -19.76 -23.01
C ILE A 242 7.54 -19.02 -21.84
N TYR A 243 7.28 -19.76 -20.77
CA TYR A 243 6.78 -19.25 -19.50
C TYR A 243 7.95 -19.00 -18.55
N PHE A 244 8.20 -17.74 -18.23
CA PHE A 244 9.29 -17.32 -17.35
C PHE A 244 8.91 -17.36 -15.87
N GLY A 245 7.62 -17.29 -15.55
CA GLY A 245 7.12 -17.17 -14.19
C GLY A 245 5.62 -17.33 -14.09
N TYR A 246 5.13 -17.51 -12.87
CA TYR A 246 3.70 -17.51 -12.55
C TYR A 246 3.42 -16.55 -11.39
N ALA A 247 2.29 -15.85 -11.47
CA ALA A 247 1.75 -15.07 -10.38
C ALA A 247 0.67 -15.88 -9.66
N TYR A 248 0.68 -15.81 -8.34
CA TYR A 248 -0.26 -16.49 -7.46
C TYR A 248 -0.89 -15.47 -6.53
N THR A 249 -2.14 -15.69 -6.16
CA THR A 249 -2.84 -14.87 -5.16
C THR A 249 -3.26 -15.74 -4.00
N VAL A 250 -3.08 -15.25 -2.78
CA VAL A 250 -3.48 -15.97 -1.57
C VAL A 250 -4.18 -15.05 -0.59
N GLU A 251 -5.30 -15.52 -0.03
CA GLU A 251 -5.87 -14.92 1.17
C GLU A 251 -5.07 -15.43 2.39
N PRO A 252 -4.33 -14.57 3.12
CA PRO A 252 -3.40 -15.03 4.17
C PRO A 252 -4.06 -15.88 5.27
N GLN A 253 -5.33 -15.62 5.60
CA GLN A 253 -6.02 -16.40 6.63
C GLN A 253 -6.41 -17.81 6.18
N SER A 254 -6.51 -18.06 4.87
CA SER A 254 -6.78 -19.40 4.33
C SER A 254 -5.63 -20.39 4.57
N LEU A 255 -4.44 -19.87 4.90
CA LEU A 255 -3.22 -20.66 5.16
C LEU A 255 -3.16 -21.25 6.57
N VAL A 256 -4.08 -20.89 7.48
CA VAL A 256 -4.07 -21.41 8.86
C VAL A 256 -4.12 -22.94 8.89
N ASP A 257 -4.90 -23.53 7.99
CA ASP A 257 -5.11 -24.98 7.90
C ASP A 257 -4.17 -25.67 6.88
N GLN A 258 -3.18 -24.95 6.33
CA GLN A 258 -2.28 -25.42 5.26
C GLN A 258 -0.81 -25.20 5.66
N PRO A 259 -0.25 -26.04 6.55
CA PRO A 259 1.02 -25.75 7.23
C PRO A 259 2.24 -25.64 6.29
N GLU A 260 2.33 -26.46 5.25
CA GLU A 260 3.45 -26.41 4.29
C GLU A 260 3.40 -25.14 3.44
N LEU A 261 2.22 -24.82 2.89
CA LEU A 261 2.02 -23.59 2.10
C LEU A 261 2.20 -22.33 2.96
N LYS A 262 1.72 -22.37 4.22
CA LYS A 262 1.94 -21.32 5.20
C LYS A 262 3.44 -21.07 5.44
N ALA A 263 4.22 -22.13 5.65
CA ALA A 263 5.65 -21.99 5.90
C ALA A 263 6.38 -21.33 4.73
N ASN A 264 6.15 -21.81 3.50
CA ASN A 264 6.74 -21.24 2.29
C ASN A 264 6.33 -19.77 2.10
N PHE A 265 5.05 -19.45 2.29
CA PHE A 265 4.55 -18.09 2.18
C PHE A 265 5.17 -17.14 3.21
N ILE A 266 5.32 -17.59 4.47
CA ILE A 266 5.98 -16.80 5.51
C ILE A 266 7.44 -16.49 5.15
N GLU A 267 8.17 -17.44 4.57
CA GLU A 267 9.55 -17.19 4.12
C GLU A 267 9.60 -16.13 3.01
N LEU A 268 8.67 -16.16 2.05
CA LEU A 268 8.53 -15.08 1.05
C LEU A 268 8.26 -13.72 1.70
N CYS A 269 7.38 -13.67 2.71
CA CYS A 269 7.08 -12.43 3.44
C CYS A 269 8.30 -11.89 4.21
N LYS A 270 9.11 -12.77 4.82
CA LYS A 270 10.35 -12.37 5.52
C LYS A 270 11.40 -11.83 4.55
N ALA A 271 11.53 -12.43 3.37
CA ALA A 271 12.42 -11.94 2.33
C ALA A 271 12.06 -10.51 1.87
N ALA A 272 10.77 -10.14 1.95
CA ALA A 272 10.28 -8.79 1.72
C ALA A 272 10.18 -7.92 2.98
N HIS A 273 10.75 -8.35 4.11
CA HIS A 273 10.80 -7.62 5.38
C HIS A 273 9.43 -7.30 6.01
N LEU A 274 8.40 -8.09 5.70
CA LEU A 274 7.07 -7.90 6.28
C LEU A 274 7.00 -8.30 7.76
N ASP A 275 7.89 -9.18 8.20
CA ASP A 275 8.10 -9.53 9.61
C ASP A 275 8.60 -8.32 10.43
N ALA A 276 9.52 -7.54 9.87
CA ALA A 276 10.00 -6.30 10.48
C ALA A 276 8.89 -5.24 10.54
N MET A 277 8.09 -5.12 9.49
CA MET A 277 6.92 -4.24 9.47
C MET A 277 5.91 -4.66 10.55
N PHE A 278 5.57 -5.95 10.60
CA PHE A 278 4.69 -6.53 11.62
C PHE A 278 5.19 -6.25 13.04
N ALA A 279 6.48 -6.45 13.31
CA ALA A 279 7.06 -6.19 14.62
C ALA A 279 6.95 -4.71 15.03
N LYS A 280 7.15 -3.77 14.11
CA LYS A 280 6.97 -2.33 14.36
C LYS A 280 5.51 -1.99 14.68
N VAL A 281 4.56 -2.50 13.89
CA VAL A 281 3.13 -2.28 14.10
C VAL A 281 2.65 -2.92 15.42
N ARG A 282 3.14 -4.11 15.75
CA ARG A 282 2.84 -4.78 17.02
C ARG A 282 3.34 -3.97 18.21
N LYS A 283 4.59 -3.48 18.15
CA LYS A 283 5.15 -2.62 19.19
C LYS A 283 4.34 -1.34 19.35
N TYR A 284 3.83 -0.78 18.25
CA TYR A 284 2.94 0.37 18.28
C TYR A 284 1.61 0.05 19.00
N TYR A 285 0.96 -1.06 18.66
CA TYR A 285 -0.24 -1.55 19.36
C TYR A 285 0.01 -1.73 20.86
N GLU A 286 1.10 -2.38 21.25
CA GLU A 286 1.47 -2.59 22.65
C GLU A 286 1.69 -1.27 23.41
N ASN A 287 2.22 -0.23 22.74
CA ASN A 287 2.31 1.10 23.32
C ASN A 287 0.93 1.71 23.58
N ILE A 288 0.00 1.61 22.62
CA ILE A 288 -1.36 2.12 22.78
C ILE A 288 -2.06 1.40 23.94
N VAL A 289 -1.96 0.07 24.00
CA VAL A 289 -2.55 -0.75 25.08
C VAL A 289 -2.04 -0.34 26.46
N ARG A 290 -0.73 -0.04 26.59
CA ARG A 290 -0.15 0.43 27.85
C ARG A 290 -0.72 1.78 28.28
N ASN A 291 -0.92 2.69 27.32
CA ASN A 291 -1.45 4.03 27.58
C ASN A 291 -2.97 4.04 27.84
N LEU A 292 -3.69 3.02 27.36
CA LEU A 292 -5.15 2.92 27.46
C LEU A 292 -5.67 2.96 28.92
N ARG A 293 -4.94 2.37 29.87
CA ARG A 293 -5.37 2.24 31.28
C ARG A 293 -5.38 3.56 32.04
N ALA A 294 -4.71 4.60 31.54
CA ALA A 294 -4.59 5.91 32.18
C ALA A 294 -5.26 7.03 31.37
N ASN A 295 -5.94 6.70 30.27
CA ASN A 295 -6.42 7.69 29.31
C ASN A 295 -7.93 7.97 29.43
N GLU A 296 -8.31 9.23 29.27
CA GLU A 296 -9.69 9.72 29.35
C GLU A 296 -10.61 9.20 28.22
N TYR A 297 -10.06 8.68 27.13
CA TYR A 297 -10.82 8.16 25.98
C TYR A 297 -11.14 6.66 26.05
N ASN A 298 -10.73 5.96 27.11
CA ASN A 298 -10.99 4.53 27.29
C ASN A 298 -12.50 4.25 27.46
#